data_AF-A0ABD3QK09-F1
#
_entry.id   AF-A0ABD3QK09-F1
#
_cell.length_a   1.000
_cell.length_b   1.000
_cell.length_c   1.000
_cell.angle_alpha   90.00
_cell.angle_beta   90.00
_cell.angle_gamma   90.00
#
_symmetry.space_group_name_H-M   'P 1'
#
loop_
_entity.id
_entity.type
_entity.pdbx_description
1 polymer ?
#
loop_
_entity_poly.entity_id
_entity_poly.type
_entity_poly.pdbx_seq_one_letter_code
_entity_poly.pdbx_strand_id
1 'polypeptide(L)'
;MASNAPKRGKFLTQQPPSPKEPGKKPVSSTNPTTPRGKSLGKTLTSPSTANTSAGSAAYAETDCSLSNLKTIVNKAKDAAVARRKEVSEKRDRVFNDLDQAENIILCLLDCASEVAQSFSEMTAAKASGNENAFEDLAGKIKENGVGYLAGVKKVHSLLAPHASLVKSYPNQDARAKDEEDNAQTKEEKSIADEIVKKATSNMYSARVEQRLALERSAILKEMIRLEELESATNAVDGNSEKESAGSAAAGSKRKLDSI
;
A
#
# COMPACT_ATOMS: atom_id res chain seq x y z
N MET A 1 19.60 41.45 -47.86
CA MET A 1 18.57 40.56 -47.32
C MET A 1 18.89 40.31 -45.85
N ALA A 2 18.20 40.98 -44.93
CA ALA A 2 18.43 40.86 -43.49
C ALA A 2 17.24 40.14 -42.84
N SER A 3 17.52 39.02 -42.18
CA SER A 3 16.56 38.15 -41.52
C SER A 3 16.18 38.72 -40.14
N ASN A 4 14.91 39.08 -39.98
CA ASN A 4 14.33 39.46 -38.70
C ASN A 4 13.96 38.20 -37.92
N ALA A 5 14.68 37.91 -36.84
CA ALA A 5 14.32 36.87 -35.87
C ALA A 5 13.37 37.45 -34.79
N PRO A 6 12.29 36.74 -34.40
CA PRO A 6 11.36 37.23 -33.39
C PRO A 6 11.96 37.09 -31.97
N LYS A 7 11.88 38.19 -31.21
CA LYS A 7 12.30 38.28 -29.80
C LYS A 7 11.35 37.44 -28.93
N ARG A 8 11.89 36.42 -28.27
CA ARG A 8 11.21 35.64 -27.21
C ARG A 8 10.72 36.59 -26.10
N GLY A 9 9.39 36.65 -25.93
CA GLY A 9 8.75 37.36 -24.83
C GLY A 9 9.04 36.67 -23.49
N LYS A 10 9.39 37.48 -22.48
CA LYS A 10 9.46 37.05 -21.08
C LYS A 10 8.04 36.88 -20.56
N PHE A 11 7.64 35.66 -20.22
CA PHE A 11 6.39 35.42 -19.49
C PHE A 11 6.57 35.89 -18.05
N LEU A 12 5.83 36.93 -17.66
CA LEU A 12 5.61 37.29 -16.27
C LEU A 12 4.68 36.23 -15.66
N THR A 13 5.20 35.43 -14.75
CA THR A 13 4.42 34.58 -13.86
C THR A 13 3.66 35.47 -12.89
N GLN A 14 2.42 35.84 -13.22
CA GLN A 14 1.50 36.45 -12.26
C GLN A 14 1.02 35.37 -11.30
N GLN A 15 1.57 35.39 -10.09
CA GLN A 15 1.06 34.64 -8.95
C GLN A 15 -0.26 35.30 -8.50
N PRO A 16 -1.38 34.57 -8.39
CA PRO A 16 -2.63 35.14 -7.92
C PRO A 16 -2.51 35.57 -6.45
N PRO A 17 -3.13 36.70 -6.05
CA PRO A 17 -3.12 37.17 -4.68
C PRO A 17 -3.93 36.20 -3.81
N SER A 18 -3.27 35.66 -2.78
CA SER A 18 -3.90 34.84 -1.75
C SER A 18 -4.92 35.67 -0.95
N PRO A 19 -6.13 35.16 -0.69
CA PRO A 19 -7.14 35.85 0.10
C PRO A 19 -6.69 35.94 1.57
N LYS A 20 -6.65 37.18 2.09
CA LYS A 20 -6.47 37.47 3.51
C LYS A 20 -7.76 37.12 4.27
N GLU A 21 -7.78 35.99 4.97
CA GLU A 21 -8.77 35.77 6.04
C GLU A 21 -8.38 36.55 7.30
N PRO A 22 -9.32 37.27 7.92
CA PRO A 22 -9.10 37.90 9.22
C PRO A 22 -9.48 36.95 10.36
N GLY A 23 -8.54 36.74 11.28
CA GLY A 23 -8.88 36.49 12.68
C GLY A 23 -9.19 35.05 13.08
N LYS A 24 -8.17 34.18 13.13
CA LYS A 24 -8.11 33.12 14.13
C LYS A 24 -6.77 33.15 14.85
N LYS A 25 -6.85 33.26 16.18
CA LYS A 25 -5.73 33.30 17.12
C LYS A 25 -4.84 32.06 16.92
N PRO A 26 -3.51 32.19 17.00
CA PRO A 26 -2.62 31.04 16.92
C PRO A 26 -2.81 30.19 18.18
N VAL A 27 -3.45 29.04 18.04
CA VAL A 27 -3.32 27.97 19.04
C VAL A 27 -1.95 27.37 18.78
N SER A 28 -1.06 27.56 19.74
CA SER A 28 0.30 27.05 19.76
C SER A 28 0.32 25.56 19.43
N SER A 29 0.77 25.23 18.22
CA SER A 29 1.17 23.88 17.84
C SER A 29 2.42 23.53 18.63
N THR A 30 2.23 22.94 19.81
CA THR A 30 3.29 22.24 20.54
C THR A 30 3.68 21.02 19.74
N ASN A 31 4.65 21.20 18.84
CA ASN A 31 5.47 20.10 18.37
C ASN A 31 6.12 19.46 19.61
N PRO A 32 5.98 18.14 19.86
CA PRO A 32 6.92 17.45 20.70
C PRO A 32 8.22 17.33 19.90
N THR A 33 9.03 18.38 19.92
CA THR A 33 10.47 18.27 19.69
C THR A 33 10.99 17.33 20.76
N THR A 34 11.15 16.06 20.41
CA THR A 34 11.85 15.11 21.26
C THR A 34 13.26 15.65 21.45
N PRO A 35 13.67 16.02 22.68
CA PRO A 35 15.07 16.28 22.93
C PRO A 35 15.76 14.92 22.75
N ARG A 36 16.66 14.85 21.76
CA ARG A 36 17.66 13.79 21.65
C ARG A 36 18.62 13.96 22.83
N GLY A 37 18.12 13.61 24.02
CA GLY A 37 18.83 13.62 25.27
C GLY A 37 19.83 12.47 25.27
N LYS A 38 21.11 12.83 25.20
CA LYS A 38 22.16 12.07 25.85
C LYS A 38 21.79 11.93 27.34
N SER A 39 21.30 10.76 27.74
CA SER A 39 21.40 10.26 29.11
C SER A 39 22.18 8.95 28.96
N LEU A 40 23.48 8.85 29.24
CA LEU A 40 24.13 8.97 30.55
C LEU A 40 23.28 8.34 31.66
N GLY A 41 23.62 7.09 31.97
CA GLY A 41 23.50 6.49 33.29
C GLY A 41 22.19 6.72 34.03
N LYS A 42 21.17 5.91 33.73
CA LYS A 42 20.19 5.58 34.76
C LYS A 42 20.87 4.63 35.74
N THR A 43 21.49 5.22 36.75
CA THR A 43 21.74 4.53 38.01
C THR A 43 20.43 3.91 38.48
N LEU A 44 20.45 2.62 38.72
CA LEU A 44 19.43 1.91 39.48
C LEU A 44 19.35 2.59 40.85
N THR A 45 18.40 3.50 41.01
CA THR A 45 17.93 3.89 42.35
C THR A 45 17.16 2.71 42.90
N SER A 46 17.92 1.84 43.57
CA SER A 46 17.43 0.84 44.50
C SER A 46 16.47 1.51 45.49
N PRO A 47 15.33 0.89 45.83
CA PRO A 47 14.56 1.32 46.99
C PRO A 47 15.44 1.13 48.24
N SER A 48 15.90 2.25 48.80
CA SER A 48 16.59 2.29 50.08
C SER A 48 15.55 2.02 51.17
N THR A 49 15.38 0.75 51.53
CA THR A 49 14.87 0.38 52.85
C THR A 49 16.06 0.42 53.80
N ALA A 50 16.24 1.56 54.46
CA ALA A 50 17.11 1.67 55.62
C ALA A 50 16.49 0.84 56.75
N ASN A 51 17.00 -0.38 56.94
CA ASN A 51 16.77 -1.14 58.16
C ASN A 51 18.13 -1.71 58.61
N THR A 52 18.82 -0.93 59.42
CA THR A 52 20.10 -1.30 60.03
C THR A 52 19.81 -1.97 61.36
N SER A 53 19.61 -3.28 61.36
CA SER A 53 19.69 -4.09 62.58
C SER A 53 20.96 -4.92 62.54
N ALA A 54 21.99 -4.43 63.24
CA ALA A 54 23.17 -5.20 63.57
C ALA A 54 22.77 -6.27 64.59
N GLY A 55 22.84 -7.55 64.21
CA GLY A 55 22.51 -8.62 65.14
C GLY A 55 22.60 -10.01 64.53
N SER A 56 23.65 -10.72 64.95
CA SER A 56 23.71 -12.17 65.13
C SER A 56 23.76 -13.06 63.88
N ALA A 57 24.88 -13.77 63.78
CA ALA A 57 25.12 -14.90 62.89
C ALA A 57 24.10 -16.02 63.15
N ALA A 58 23.29 -16.33 62.14
CA ALA A 58 22.61 -17.61 61.99
C ALA A 58 22.57 -17.94 60.49
N TYR A 59 23.20 -19.04 60.11
CA TYR A 59 23.17 -19.62 58.78
C TYR A 59 21.79 -20.22 58.52
N ALA A 60 20.82 -19.39 58.17
CA ALA A 60 19.53 -19.81 57.63
C ALA A 60 18.95 -18.64 56.82
N GLU A 61 18.27 -18.94 55.71
CA GLU A 61 17.59 -17.99 54.79
C GLU A 61 18.36 -17.51 53.55
N THR A 62 18.96 -18.42 52.77
CA THR A 62 19.28 -18.16 51.35
C THR A 62 18.15 -18.53 50.38
N ASP A 63 17.12 -19.24 50.83
CA ASP A 63 16.10 -19.83 49.95
C ASP A 63 15.00 -18.85 49.49
N CYS A 64 14.83 -17.70 50.16
CA CYS A 64 13.89 -16.66 49.72
C CYS A 64 14.37 -15.86 48.49
N SER A 65 15.66 -15.93 48.13
CA SER A 65 16.21 -15.13 47.03
C SER A 65 15.80 -15.66 45.64
N LEU A 66 15.75 -16.98 45.50
CA LEU A 66 15.52 -17.64 44.20
C LEU A 66 14.05 -17.61 43.76
N SER A 67 13.11 -17.70 44.71
CA SER A 67 11.66 -17.56 44.45
C SER A 67 11.30 -16.12 44.03
N ASN A 68 11.91 -15.13 44.67
CA ASN A 68 11.77 -13.73 44.30
C ASN A 68 12.32 -13.45 42.90
N LEU A 69 13.50 -14.00 42.57
CA LEU A 69 14.08 -13.87 41.24
C LEU A 69 13.19 -14.49 40.16
N LYS A 70 12.65 -15.69 40.40
CA LYS A 70 11.69 -16.34 39.47
C LYS A 70 10.47 -15.45 39.24
N THR A 71 9.95 -14.82 40.29
CA THR A 71 8.80 -13.90 40.19
C THR A 71 9.13 -12.67 39.36
N ILE A 72 10.31 -12.06 39.57
CA ILE A 72 10.76 -10.90 38.78
C ILE A 72 10.95 -11.28 37.31
N VAL A 73 11.56 -12.43 37.04
CA VAL A 73 11.76 -12.93 35.66
C VAL A 73 10.42 -13.19 34.98
N ASN A 74 9.46 -13.81 35.66
CA ASN A 74 8.13 -14.06 35.09
C ASN A 74 7.39 -12.75 34.82
N LYS A 75 7.39 -11.80 35.77
CA LYS A 75 6.82 -10.46 35.56
C LYS A 75 7.46 -9.74 34.36
N ALA A 76 8.78 -9.84 34.21
CA ALA A 76 9.50 -9.25 33.09
C ALA A 76 9.12 -9.93 31.76
N LYS A 77 8.96 -11.26 31.73
CA LYS A 77 8.48 -12.00 30.56
C LYS A 77 7.06 -11.58 30.19
N ASP A 78 6.15 -11.52 31.15
CA ASP A 78 4.75 -11.13 30.92
C ASP A 78 4.67 -9.69 30.38
N ALA A 79 5.44 -8.77 30.97
CA ALA A 79 5.54 -7.39 30.49
C ALA A 79 6.12 -7.30 29.06
N ALA A 80 7.10 -8.13 28.73
CA ALA A 80 7.67 -8.18 27.38
C ALA A 80 6.66 -8.74 26.36
N VAL A 81 5.90 -9.77 26.73
CA VAL A 81 4.83 -10.34 25.88
C VAL A 81 3.72 -9.31 25.66
N ALA A 82 3.28 -8.61 26.71
CA ALA A 82 2.27 -7.56 26.60
C ALA A 82 2.69 -6.45 25.62
N ARG A 83 3.94 -5.97 25.71
CA ARG A 83 4.49 -4.98 24.76
C ARG A 83 4.52 -5.48 23.33
N ARG A 84 4.92 -6.73 23.10
CA ARG A 84 4.93 -7.33 21.75
C ARG A 84 3.52 -7.41 21.17
N LYS A 85 2.54 -7.78 22.00
CA LYS A 85 1.13 -7.83 21.60
C LYS A 85 0.60 -6.46 21.21
N GLU A 86 0.84 -5.44 22.03
CA GLU A 86 0.43 -4.06 21.75
C GLU A 86 1.04 -3.53 20.43
N VAL A 87 2.31 -3.82 20.17
CA VAL A 87 2.98 -3.45 18.92
C VAL A 87 2.37 -4.18 17.72
N SER A 88 2.02 -5.48 17.87
CA SER A 88 1.34 -6.22 16.80
C SER A 88 -0.03 -5.62 16.50
N GLU A 89 -0.84 -5.36 17.52
CA GLU A 89 -2.19 -4.79 17.34
C GLU A 89 -2.14 -3.41 16.65
N LYS A 90 -1.17 -2.56 17.04
CA LYS A 90 -0.94 -1.28 16.36
C LYS A 90 -0.57 -1.47 14.89
N ARG A 91 0.32 -2.43 14.60
CA ARG A 91 0.74 -2.73 13.22
C ARG A 91 -0.41 -3.27 12.38
N ASP A 92 -1.20 -4.18 12.94
CA ASP A 92 -2.31 -4.82 12.24
C ASP A 92 -3.41 -3.79 11.93
N ARG A 93 -3.63 -2.83 12.84
CA ARG A 93 -4.49 -1.66 12.56
C ARG A 93 -3.99 -0.82 11.38
N VAL A 94 -2.70 -0.52 11.31
CA VAL A 94 -2.11 0.23 10.19
C VAL A 94 -2.34 -0.50 8.87
N PHE A 95 -2.14 -1.83 8.83
CA PHE A 95 -2.38 -2.61 7.62
C PHE A 95 -3.85 -2.60 7.21
N ASN A 96 -4.78 -2.77 8.16
CA ASN A 96 -6.20 -2.71 7.85
C ASN A 96 -6.63 -1.33 7.31
N ASP A 97 -6.07 -0.24 7.86
CA ASP A 97 -6.35 1.11 7.36
C ASP A 97 -5.76 1.33 5.95
N LEU A 98 -4.59 0.75 5.65
CA LEU A 98 -3.98 0.77 4.32
C LEU A 98 -4.80 -0.04 3.29
N ASP A 99 -5.23 -1.25 3.64
CA ASP A 99 -6.05 -2.10 2.77
C ASP A 99 -7.41 -1.41 2.48
N GLN A 100 -8.00 -0.74 3.47
CA GLN A 100 -9.21 0.05 3.27
C GLN A 100 -8.96 1.26 2.35
N ALA A 101 -7.84 1.95 2.52
CA ALA A 101 -7.48 3.08 1.66
C ALA A 101 -7.24 2.63 0.21
N GLU A 102 -6.58 1.49 0.00
CA GLU A 102 -6.39 0.88 -1.32
C GLU A 102 -7.73 0.60 -2.01
N ASN A 103 -8.66 -0.06 -1.31
CA ASN A 103 -10.00 -0.31 -1.85
C ASN A 103 -10.73 0.98 -2.25
N ILE A 104 -10.63 2.03 -1.43
CA ILE A 104 -11.24 3.32 -1.78
C ILE A 104 -10.56 3.92 -3.02
N ILE A 105 -9.24 3.82 -3.15
CA ILE A 105 -8.51 4.31 -4.32
C ILE A 105 -8.95 3.57 -5.60
N LEU A 106 -9.15 2.26 -5.52
CA LEU A 106 -9.68 1.48 -6.65
C LEU A 106 -11.07 2.01 -7.06
N CYS A 107 -11.98 2.22 -6.10
CA CYS A 107 -13.28 2.84 -6.39
C CYS A 107 -13.14 4.26 -6.98
N LEU A 108 -12.17 5.06 -6.54
CA LEU A 108 -11.92 6.39 -7.10
C LEU A 108 -11.45 6.32 -8.56
N LEU A 109 -10.65 5.32 -8.91
CA LEU A 109 -10.23 5.08 -10.29
C LEU A 109 -11.40 4.67 -11.18
N ASP A 110 -12.30 3.81 -10.68
CA ASP A 110 -13.53 3.44 -11.39
C ASP A 110 -14.42 4.67 -11.62
N CYS A 111 -14.65 5.48 -10.58
CA CYS A 111 -15.40 6.74 -10.72
C CYS A 111 -14.76 7.69 -11.74
N ALA A 112 -13.42 7.80 -11.76
CA ALA A 112 -12.72 8.64 -12.73
C ALA A 112 -12.88 8.13 -14.17
N SER A 113 -12.87 6.82 -14.35
CA SER A 113 -13.11 6.15 -15.64
C SER A 113 -14.52 6.43 -16.17
N GLU A 114 -15.53 6.25 -15.32
CA GLU A 114 -16.93 6.54 -15.68
C GLU A 114 -17.16 8.02 -16.03
N VAL A 115 -16.51 8.93 -15.29
CA VAL A 115 -16.58 10.36 -15.56
C VAL A 115 -15.93 10.66 -16.92
N ALA A 116 -14.77 10.08 -17.22
CA ALA A 116 -14.12 10.24 -18.52
C ALA A 116 -15.01 9.73 -19.68
N GLN A 117 -15.66 8.59 -19.50
CA GLN A 117 -16.64 8.08 -20.47
C GLN A 117 -17.82 9.04 -20.63
N SER A 118 -18.40 9.51 -19.52
CA SER A 118 -19.53 10.45 -19.53
C SER A 118 -19.16 11.76 -20.22
N PHE A 119 -17.93 12.26 -20.07
CA PHE A 119 -17.43 13.44 -20.80
C PHE A 119 -17.35 13.21 -22.31
N SER A 120 -16.91 12.02 -22.73
CA SER A 120 -16.87 11.63 -24.14
C SER A 120 -18.28 11.60 -24.73
N GLU A 121 -19.21 10.93 -24.06
CA GLU A 121 -20.62 10.84 -24.46
C GLU A 121 -21.29 12.22 -24.47
N MET A 122 -21.00 13.06 -23.49
CA MET A 122 -21.53 14.42 -23.40
C MET A 122 -21.07 15.29 -24.56
N THR A 123 -19.83 15.10 -25.02
CA THR A 123 -19.30 15.77 -26.22
C THR A 123 -20.02 15.31 -27.48
N ALA A 124 -20.29 14.01 -27.60
CA ALA A 124 -21.04 13.44 -28.71
C ALA A 124 -22.52 13.90 -28.72
N ALA A 125 -23.20 13.90 -27.56
CA ALA A 125 -24.57 14.38 -27.40
C ALA A 125 -24.70 15.86 -27.76
N LYS A 126 -23.69 16.67 -27.40
CA LYS A 126 -23.64 18.08 -27.78
C LYS A 126 -23.49 18.27 -29.30
N ALA A 127 -22.68 17.44 -29.96
CA ALA A 127 -22.52 17.50 -31.40
C ALA A 127 -23.78 17.08 -32.17
N SER A 128 -24.59 16.17 -31.60
CA SER A 128 -25.87 15.74 -32.19
C SER A 128 -27.06 16.63 -31.83
N GLY A 129 -26.88 17.65 -30.97
CA GLY A 129 -27.95 18.56 -30.54
C GLY A 129 -28.96 17.92 -29.59
N ASN A 130 -28.62 16.81 -28.91
CA ASN A 130 -29.50 16.14 -27.96
C ASN A 130 -29.34 16.75 -26.55
N GLU A 131 -30.12 17.77 -26.24
CA GLU A 131 -30.03 18.52 -24.97
C GLU A 131 -30.40 17.70 -23.73
N ASN A 132 -31.40 16.81 -23.82
CA ASN A 132 -31.82 15.97 -22.69
C ASN A 132 -30.69 15.02 -22.25
N ALA A 133 -30.06 14.34 -23.20
CA ALA A 133 -28.92 13.44 -22.90
C ALA A 133 -27.73 14.21 -22.32
N PHE A 134 -27.52 15.45 -22.75
CA PHE A 134 -26.47 16.30 -22.21
C PHE A 134 -26.73 16.65 -20.74
N GLU A 135 -27.96 17.01 -20.37
CA GLU A 135 -28.32 17.34 -18.98
C GLU A 135 -28.21 16.12 -18.06
N ASP A 136 -28.67 14.95 -18.49
CA ASP A 136 -28.56 13.70 -17.75
C ASP A 136 -27.09 13.34 -17.46
N LEU A 137 -26.22 13.43 -18.48
CA LEU A 137 -24.79 13.18 -18.35
C LEU A 137 -24.10 14.20 -17.44
N ALA A 138 -24.48 15.48 -17.53
CA ALA A 138 -23.97 16.51 -16.63
C ALA A 138 -24.37 16.25 -15.16
N GLY A 139 -25.57 15.73 -14.92
CA GLY A 139 -26.01 15.26 -13.61
C GLY A 139 -25.12 14.14 -13.08
N LYS A 140 -24.90 13.10 -13.88
CA LYS A 140 -24.04 11.95 -13.53
C LYS A 140 -22.60 12.36 -13.20
N ILE A 141 -22.01 13.26 -13.99
CA ILE A 141 -20.66 13.79 -13.72
C ILE A 141 -20.60 14.52 -12.37
N LYS A 142 -21.63 15.31 -12.03
CA LYS A 142 -21.69 16.01 -10.74
C LYS A 142 -21.81 15.03 -9.57
N GLU A 143 -22.66 14.02 -9.69
CA GLU A 143 -22.83 12.98 -8.68
C GLU A 143 -21.52 12.22 -8.42
N ASN A 144 -20.86 11.75 -9.49
CA ASN A 144 -19.58 11.07 -9.40
C ASN A 144 -18.49 11.98 -8.81
N GLY A 145 -18.50 13.28 -9.12
CA GLY A 145 -17.59 14.27 -8.52
C GLY A 145 -17.74 14.41 -7.01
N VAL A 146 -18.98 14.36 -6.49
CA VAL A 146 -19.24 14.38 -5.04
C VAL A 146 -18.71 13.10 -4.39
N GLY A 147 -18.97 11.94 -5.00
CA GLY A 147 -18.45 10.65 -4.54
C GLY A 147 -16.91 10.62 -4.50
N TYR A 148 -16.28 11.13 -5.56
CA TYR A 148 -14.83 11.22 -5.66
C TYR A 148 -14.23 12.07 -4.54
N LEU A 149 -14.77 13.28 -4.31
CA LEU A 149 -14.30 14.17 -3.25
C LEU A 149 -14.48 13.54 -1.85
N ALA A 150 -15.59 12.86 -1.62
CA ALA A 150 -15.83 12.15 -0.36
C ALA A 150 -14.82 11.01 -0.15
N GLY A 151 -14.54 10.22 -1.20
CA GLY A 151 -13.54 9.15 -1.14
C GLY A 151 -12.13 9.69 -0.85
N VAL A 152 -11.70 10.77 -1.50
CA VAL A 152 -10.40 11.41 -1.23
C VAL A 152 -10.29 11.88 0.21
N LYS A 153 -11.34 12.53 0.75
CA LYS A 153 -11.37 12.92 2.18
C LYS A 153 -11.26 11.71 3.11
N LYS A 154 -11.93 10.60 2.77
CA LYS A 154 -11.87 9.37 3.55
C LYS A 154 -10.48 8.75 3.54
N VAL A 155 -9.82 8.66 2.38
CA VAL A 155 -8.43 8.21 2.25
C VAL A 155 -7.51 9.07 3.13
N HIS A 156 -7.63 10.39 3.05
CA HIS A 156 -6.84 11.28 3.89
C HIS A 156 -7.09 11.04 5.39
N SER A 157 -8.35 10.84 5.80
CA SER A 157 -8.68 10.57 7.21
C SER A 157 -8.09 9.24 7.73
N LEU A 158 -8.02 8.21 6.89
CA LEU A 158 -7.44 6.91 7.22
C LEU A 158 -5.91 6.98 7.30
N LEU A 159 -5.27 7.67 6.36
CA LEU A 159 -3.80 7.67 6.22
C LEU A 159 -3.10 8.76 7.03
N ALA A 160 -3.76 9.88 7.33
CA ALA A 160 -3.14 11.00 8.05
C ALA A 160 -2.53 10.62 9.41
N PRO A 161 -3.18 9.78 10.25
CA PRO A 161 -2.58 9.33 11.52
C PRO A 161 -1.29 8.53 11.35
N HIS A 162 -1.09 7.92 10.18
CA HIS A 162 0.01 7.00 9.88
C HIS A 162 1.11 7.64 9.04
N ALA A 163 0.96 8.92 8.66
CA ALA A 163 1.90 9.61 7.76
C ALA A 163 3.35 9.60 8.29
N SER A 164 3.57 9.62 9.60
CA SER A 164 4.91 9.55 10.20
C SER A 164 5.59 8.18 10.06
N LEU A 165 4.82 7.12 9.77
CA LEU A 165 5.35 5.77 9.56
C LEU A 165 5.84 5.57 8.12
N VAL A 166 5.32 6.37 7.19
CA VAL A 166 5.71 6.33 5.78
C VAL A 166 7.07 6.99 5.64
N LYS A 167 8.08 6.18 5.36
CA LYS A 167 9.38 6.70 4.93
C LYS A 167 9.27 7.05 3.45
N SER A 168 9.54 8.31 3.11
CA SER A 168 9.79 8.67 1.71
C SER A 168 10.87 7.73 1.19
N TYR A 169 10.59 7.00 0.11
CA TYR A 169 11.66 6.36 -0.63
C TYR A 169 12.59 7.49 -1.07
N PRO A 170 13.85 7.56 -0.59
CA PRO A 170 14.77 8.50 -1.17
C PRO A 170 14.88 8.11 -2.63
N ASN A 171 14.41 8.99 -3.51
CA ASN A 171 14.46 8.77 -4.95
C ASN A 171 15.85 8.22 -5.30
N GLN A 172 15.90 7.04 -5.92
CA GLN A 172 17.16 6.42 -6.34
C GLN A 172 17.91 7.29 -7.37
N ASP A 173 17.33 8.40 -7.81
CA ASP A 173 17.90 9.41 -8.70
C ASP A 173 19.24 9.99 -8.20
N ALA A 174 19.55 9.90 -6.90
CA ALA A 174 20.86 10.30 -6.36
C ALA A 174 21.94 9.22 -6.47
N ARG A 175 21.59 7.93 -6.64
CA ARG A 175 22.58 6.85 -6.72
C ARG A 175 23.20 6.67 -8.10
N ALA A 176 22.61 7.22 -9.15
CA ALA A 176 23.20 7.18 -10.48
C ALA A 176 24.33 8.21 -10.69
N LYS A 177 24.60 9.10 -9.73
CA LYS A 177 25.62 10.16 -9.87
C LYS A 177 26.76 10.15 -8.84
N ASP A 178 26.66 9.37 -7.77
CA ASP A 178 27.66 9.38 -6.70
C ASP A 178 28.52 8.09 -6.64
N GLU A 179 28.37 7.15 -7.58
CA GLU A 179 29.18 5.91 -7.62
C GLU A 179 30.54 6.04 -8.34
N GLU A 180 30.88 7.20 -8.93
CA GLU A 180 32.20 7.37 -9.58
C GLU A 180 33.31 7.96 -8.68
N ASP A 181 33.00 8.63 -7.56
CA ASP A 181 34.03 9.40 -6.82
C ASP A 181 34.29 9.01 -5.35
N ASN A 182 33.71 7.93 -4.81
CA ASN A 182 33.89 7.59 -3.39
C ASN A 182 34.27 6.13 -3.10
N ALA A 183 35.28 5.63 -3.82
CA ALA A 183 35.89 4.32 -3.61
C ALA A 183 37.01 4.29 -2.54
N GLN A 184 37.24 5.36 -1.78
CA GLN A 184 38.34 5.39 -0.80
C GLN A 184 37.93 6.09 0.50
N THR A 185 37.17 5.42 1.36
CA THR A 185 37.38 5.37 2.84
C THR A 185 36.16 4.77 3.54
N LYS A 186 36.24 3.50 3.95
CA LYS A 186 36.04 3.06 5.34
C LYS A 186 35.97 1.54 5.41
N GLU A 187 37.13 0.98 5.73
CA GLU A 187 37.30 -0.30 6.39
C GLU A 187 36.48 -0.36 7.69
N GLU A 188 36.07 -1.58 8.03
CA GLU A 188 35.41 -2.01 9.27
C GLU A 188 33.95 -1.59 9.47
N LYS A 189 33.09 -1.84 8.47
CA LYS A 189 31.73 -2.27 8.81
C LYS A 189 31.78 -3.74 9.20
N SER A 190 31.42 -4.00 10.46
CA SER A 190 31.29 -5.35 11.01
C SER A 190 30.48 -6.23 10.07
N ILE A 191 31.03 -7.39 9.71
CA ILE A 191 30.38 -8.42 8.88
C ILE A 191 28.98 -8.76 9.44
N ALA A 192 28.77 -8.60 10.76
CA ALA A 192 27.49 -8.79 11.41
C ALA A 192 26.42 -7.77 10.96
N ASP A 193 26.77 -6.50 10.77
CA ASP A 193 25.81 -5.49 10.29
C ASP A 193 25.41 -5.72 8.84
N GLU A 194 26.34 -6.25 8.02
CA GLU A 194 26.05 -6.59 6.63
C GLU A 194 25.19 -7.86 6.52
N ILE A 195 25.44 -8.87 7.36
CA ILE A 195 24.58 -10.07 7.47
C ILE A 195 23.18 -9.70 7.98
N VAL A 196 23.08 -8.87 9.03
CA VAL A 196 21.78 -8.44 9.57
C VAL A 196 21.03 -7.58 8.55
N LYS A 197 21.72 -6.70 7.82
CA LYS A 197 21.11 -5.91 6.75
C LYS A 197 20.66 -6.79 5.58
N LYS A 198 21.45 -7.78 5.17
CA LYS A 198 21.05 -8.74 4.11
C LYS A 198 19.90 -9.65 4.55
N ALA A 199 19.86 -10.04 5.83
CA ALA A 199 18.78 -10.84 6.41
C ALA A 199 17.47 -10.04 6.62
N THR A 200 17.56 -8.77 7.02
CA THR A 200 16.38 -7.92 7.29
C THR A 200 15.88 -7.17 6.06
N SER A 201 16.76 -6.81 5.12
CA SER A 201 16.42 -6.15 3.86
C SER A 201 15.71 -7.06 2.88
N ASN A 202 15.81 -8.40 3.03
CA ASN A 202 15.26 -9.34 2.06
C ASN A 202 13.94 -9.99 2.47
N MET A 203 13.32 -9.62 3.60
CA MET A 203 12.02 -10.22 3.97
C MET A 203 10.87 -9.75 3.07
N TYR A 204 10.81 -8.45 2.76
CA TYR A 204 9.76 -7.91 1.91
C TYR A 204 9.89 -8.43 0.48
N SER A 205 11.10 -8.46 -0.08
CA SER A 205 11.37 -9.07 -1.37
C SER A 205 11.11 -10.57 -1.38
N ALA A 206 11.49 -11.32 -0.33
CA ALA A 206 11.12 -12.74 -0.23
C ALA A 206 9.60 -12.95 -0.16
N ARG A 207 8.86 -12.07 0.52
CA ARG A 207 7.39 -12.15 0.60
C ARG A 207 6.73 -11.81 -0.74
N VAL A 208 7.27 -10.82 -1.44
CA VAL A 208 6.84 -10.44 -2.80
C VAL A 208 7.15 -11.58 -3.78
N GLU A 209 8.34 -12.16 -3.72
CA GLU A 209 8.76 -13.30 -4.53
C GLU A 209 7.91 -14.54 -4.26
N GLN A 210 7.59 -14.82 -2.99
CA GLN A 210 6.68 -15.90 -2.62
C GLN A 210 5.28 -15.69 -3.20
N ARG A 211 4.73 -14.47 -3.12
CA ARG A 211 3.42 -14.13 -3.69
C ARG A 211 3.43 -14.29 -5.23
N LEU A 212 4.47 -13.79 -5.89
CA LEU A 212 4.68 -13.95 -7.33
C LEU A 212 4.83 -15.42 -7.72
N ALA A 213 5.53 -16.23 -6.94
CA ALA A 213 5.67 -17.66 -7.20
C ALA A 213 4.33 -18.40 -7.10
N LEU A 214 3.50 -18.05 -6.12
CA LEU A 214 2.14 -18.60 -5.99
C LEU A 214 1.26 -18.21 -7.18
N GLU A 215 1.24 -16.92 -7.55
CA GLU A 215 0.48 -16.42 -8.70
C GLU A 215 0.93 -17.09 -10.00
N ARG A 216 2.24 -17.19 -10.26
CA ARG A 216 2.79 -17.90 -11.42
C ARG A 216 2.37 -19.37 -11.43
N SER A 217 2.41 -20.04 -10.28
CA SER A 217 2.00 -21.45 -10.18
C SER A 217 0.51 -21.66 -10.44
N ALA A 218 -0.34 -20.69 -10.07
CA ALA A 218 -1.77 -20.75 -10.33
C ALA A 218 -2.07 -20.58 -11.83
N ILE A 219 -1.39 -19.64 -12.49
CA ILE A 219 -1.51 -19.42 -13.94
C ILE A 219 -1.06 -20.67 -14.72
N LEU A 220 0.08 -21.25 -14.36
CA LEU A 220 0.60 -22.47 -15.00
C LEU A 220 -0.38 -23.65 -14.86
N LYS A 221 -0.99 -23.82 -13.68
CA LYS A 221 -2.02 -24.86 -13.48
C LYS A 221 -3.24 -24.62 -14.37
N GLU A 222 -3.68 -23.37 -14.50
CA GLU A 222 -4.82 -23.04 -15.36
C GLU A 222 -4.50 -23.23 -16.85
N MET A 223 -3.28 -22.90 -17.29
CA MET A 223 -2.83 -23.19 -18.66
C MET A 223 -2.82 -24.69 -18.95
N ILE A 224 -2.28 -25.50 -18.05
CA ILE A 224 -2.28 -26.97 -18.20
C ILE A 224 -3.72 -27.50 -18.27
N ARG A 225 -4.61 -27.00 -17.40
CA ARG A 225 -6.03 -27.38 -17.40
C ARG A 225 -6.71 -27.06 -18.74
N LEU A 226 -6.41 -25.90 -19.32
CA LEU A 226 -6.95 -25.49 -20.62
C LEU A 226 -6.39 -26.35 -21.76
N GLU A 227 -5.10 -26.68 -21.73
CA GLU A 227 -4.45 -27.55 -22.72
C GLU A 227 -5.01 -28.98 -22.69
N GLU A 228 -5.30 -29.52 -21.51
CA GLU A 228 -5.95 -30.82 -21.33
C GLU A 228 -7.38 -30.81 -21.89
N LEU A 229 -8.13 -29.73 -21.67
CA LEU A 229 -9.48 -29.54 -22.22
C LEU A 229 -9.48 -29.45 -23.74
N GLU A 230 -8.56 -28.68 -24.30
CA GLU A 230 -8.40 -28.53 -25.76
C GLU A 230 -7.99 -29.87 -26.39
N SER A 231 -7.08 -30.60 -25.76
CA SER A 231 -6.69 -31.94 -26.21
C SER A 231 -7.86 -32.92 -26.16
N ALA A 232 -8.70 -32.84 -25.12
CA ALA A 232 -9.90 -33.68 -25.00
C ALA A 232 -10.95 -33.35 -26.06
N THR A 233 -11.17 -32.07 -26.39
CA THR A 233 -12.10 -31.68 -27.47
C THR A 233 -11.58 -32.08 -28.84
N ASN A 234 -10.29 -31.87 -29.11
CA ASN A 234 -9.68 -32.24 -30.39
C ASN A 234 -9.64 -33.77 -30.62
N ALA A 235 -9.58 -34.57 -29.55
CA ALA A 235 -9.67 -36.03 -29.64
C ALA A 235 -11.07 -36.55 -30.00
N VAL A 236 -12.13 -35.78 -29.75
CA VAL A 236 -13.53 -36.18 -30.03
C VAL A 236 -13.91 -35.93 -31.49
N ASP A 237 -13.42 -34.84 -32.11
CA ASP A 237 -13.72 -34.53 -33.52
C ASP A 237 -12.95 -35.38 -34.53
N GLY A 238 -11.87 -36.06 -34.10
CA GLY A 238 -11.07 -36.95 -34.96
C GLY A 238 -11.70 -38.31 -35.27
N ASN A 239 -12.88 -38.63 -34.71
CA ASN A 239 -13.50 -39.95 -34.86
C ASN A 239 -14.87 -39.93 -35.57
N SER A 240 -15.30 -38.78 -36.10
CA SER A 240 -16.61 -38.60 -36.75
C SER A 240 -16.62 -38.68 -38.29
N GLU A 241 -15.49 -38.86 -38.97
CA GLU A 241 -15.44 -38.91 -40.44
C GLU A 241 -15.53 -40.32 -41.07
N LYS A 242 -15.84 -41.39 -40.31
CA LYS A 242 -15.87 -42.75 -40.86
C LYS A 242 -17.20 -43.50 -40.92
N GLU A 243 -18.33 -42.86 -40.61
CA GLU A 243 -19.65 -43.47 -40.85
C GLU A 243 -20.68 -42.45 -41.34
N SER A 244 -20.79 -42.25 -42.66
CA SER A 244 -22.11 -42.11 -43.34
C SER A 244 -21.98 -42.08 -44.87
N ALA A 245 -21.31 -43.09 -45.44
CA ALA A 245 -21.62 -43.48 -46.81
C ALA A 245 -22.84 -44.41 -46.80
N GLY A 246 -24.05 -43.85 -46.77
CA GLY A 246 -25.26 -44.64 -47.05
C GLY A 246 -26.57 -44.05 -46.51
N SER A 247 -27.58 -44.06 -47.39
CA SER A 247 -29.00 -43.74 -47.13
C SER A 247 -29.38 -42.26 -47.29
N ALA A 248 -29.68 -41.78 -48.50
CA ALA A 248 -30.95 -41.91 -49.23
C ALA A 248 -32.09 -41.00 -48.73
N ALA A 249 -32.42 -40.03 -49.58
CA ALA A 249 -33.75 -39.53 -49.94
C ALA A 249 -34.85 -39.40 -48.87
N ALA A 250 -35.29 -38.16 -48.61
CA ALA A 250 -36.70 -37.77 -48.70
C ALA A 250 -36.84 -36.25 -48.54
N GLY A 251 -37.41 -35.59 -49.56
CA GLY A 251 -37.62 -34.14 -49.56
C GLY A 251 -38.69 -33.69 -48.56
N SER A 252 -38.62 -32.41 -48.17
CA SER A 252 -39.75 -31.72 -47.55
C SER A 252 -39.82 -30.29 -48.07
N LYS A 253 -40.74 -30.07 -49.00
CA LYS A 253 -41.23 -28.76 -49.41
C LYS A 253 -42.09 -28.22 -48.27
N ARG A 254 -41.89 -26.96 -47.85
CA ARG A 254 -42.94 -26.09 -47.26
C ARG A 254 -42.41 -24.65 -47.29
N LYS A 255 -42.80 -23.88 -48.32
CA LYS A 255 -43.96 -22.97 -48.40
C LYS A 255 -43.77 -21.74 -47.51
N LEU A 256 -43.28 -20.66 -48.14
CA LEU A 256 -43.38 -19.28 -47.65
C LEU A 256 -44.85 -18.89 -47.62
N ASP A 257 -45.31 -18.33 -46.51
CA ASP A 257 -46.45 -17.42 -46.49
C ASP A 257 -45.98 -16.09 -45.88
N SER A 258 -46.12 -15.03 -46.68
CA SER A 258 -45.95 -13.62 -46.32
C SER A 258 -47.10 -13.15 -45.43
N ILE A 259 -46.78 -12.34 -44.41
CA ILE A 259 -47.56 -11.17 -44.00
C ILE A 259 -46.58 -10.04 -43.73
#